data_AF-A0A7V0IZF3-F1
#
_entry.id   AF-A0A7V0IZF3-F1
#
_cell.length_a   1.000
_cell.length_b   1.000
_cell.length_c   1.000
_cell.angle_alpha   90.00
_cell.angle_beta   90.00
_cell.angle_gamma   90.00
#
_symmetry.space_group_name_H-M   'P 1'
#
loop_
_entity.id
_entity.type
_entity.pdbx_description
1 polymer ?
#
loop_
_entity_poly.entity_id
_entity_poly.type
_entity_poly.pdbx_seq_one_letter_code
_entity_poly.pdbx_strand_id
1 'polypeptide(L)' 'MRLKLQITGIVQGVGFRPFVFRLAKTAGLKGYVL' A
#
# COMPACT_ATOMS: atom_id res chain seq x y z
N MET A 1 0.11 16.77 3.16
CA MET A 1 -0.61 15.96 4.17
C MET A 1 -0.13 14.51 4.07
N ARG A 2 0.00 13.78 5.18
CA ARG A 2 0.41 12.37 5.19
C ARG A 2 -0.52 11.58 6.09
N LEU A 3 -1.10 10.49 5.57
CA LEU A 3 -2.00 9.60 6.31
C LEU A 3 -1.29 8.26 6.59
N LYS A 4 -1.42 7.75 7.81
CA LYS A 4 -0.98 6.40 8.18
C LYS A 4 -2.21 5.50 8.25
N LEU A 5 -2.19 4.41 7.49
CA LEU A 5 -3.25 3.42 7.45
C LEU A 5 -2.76 2.12 8.06
N GLN A 6 -3.59 1.49 8.89
CA GLN A 6 -3.35 0.15 9.41
C GLN A 6 -4.40 -0.77 8.79
N ILE A 7 -3.95 -1.82 8.09
CA ILE A 7 -4.82 -2.74 7.37
C ILE A 7 -4.66 -4.13 7.97
N THR A 8 -5.79 -4.74 8.32
CA THR A 8 -5.86 -6.06 8.95
C THR A 8 -6.71 -7.01 8.11
N GLY A 9 -6.51 -8.32 8.27
CA GLY A 9 -7.19 -9.37 7.50
C GLY A 9 -6.23 -10.11 6.58
N ILE A 10 -6.73 -10.60 5.44
CA ILE A 10 -5.95 -11.38 4.47
C ILE A 10 -5.09 -10.43 3.63
N VAL A 11 -3.97 -9.95 4.19
CA VAL A 11 -3.05 -9.01 3.53
C VAL A 11 -1.61 -9.54 3.42
N GLN A 12 -1.30 -10.63 4.13
CA GLN A 12 0.01 -11.28 4.09
C GLN A 12 -0.02 -12.49 3.13
N GLY A 13 1.04 -12.67 2.34
CA GLY A 13 1.15 -13.80 1.40
C GLY A 13 0.34 -13.70 0.11
N VAL A 14 -0.48 -12.65 -0.08
CA VAL A 14 -1.38 -12.51 -1.25
C VAL A 14 -0.89 -11.52 -2.33
N GLY A 15 0.34 -11.02 -2.24
CA GLY A 15 0.85 -10.01 -3.16
C GLY A 15 0.37 -8.58 -2.88
N PHE A 16 -0.07 -8.30 -1.65
CA PHE A 16 -0.57 -6.99 -1.22
C PHE A 16 0.44 -5.84 -1.42
N ARG A 17 1.71 -6.05 -1.06
CA ARG A 17 2.77 -5.03 -1.17
C ARG A 17 3.00 -4.57 -2.63
N PRO A 18 3.19 -5.48 -3.62
CA PRO A 18 3.21 -5.10 -5.03
C PRO A 18 1.96 -4.37 -5.52
N PHE A 19 0.76 -4.76 -5.05
CA PHE A 19 -0.49 -4.10 -5.42
C PHE A 19 -0.52 -2.63 -4.97
N VAL A 20 -0.23 -2.36 -3.70
CA VAL A 20 -0.21 -0.99 -3.15
C VAL A 20 0.87 -0.14 -3.84
N PHE A 21 2.04 -0.71 -4.13
CA PHE A 21 3.10 0.01 -4.83
C PHE A 21 2.67 0.49 -6.23
N ARG A 22 2.03 -0.38 -7.02
CA ARG A 22 1.53 0.00 -8.35
C ARG A 22 0.43 1.06 -8.24
N LEU A 23 -0.51 0.89 -7.32
CA LEU A 23 -1.60 1.85 -7.09
C LEU A 23 -1.07 3.23 -6.71
N ALA A 24 -0.08 3.30 -5.80
CA ALA A 24 0.54 4.55 -5.41
C ALA A 24 1.25 5.22 -6.60
N LYS A 25 1.95 4.45 -7.43
CA LYS A 25 2.62 4.95 -8.64
C LYS A 25 1.63 5.52 -9.65
N THR A 26 0.53 4.82 -9.92
CA THR A 26 -0.50 5.30 -10.87
C THR A 26 -1.26 6.52 -10.36
N ALA A 27 -1.41 6.66 -9.04
CA ALA A 27 -2.04 7.81 -8.41
C ALA A 27 -1.06 8.98 -8.15
N GLY A 28 0.22 8.86 -8.49
CA GLY A 28 1.23 9.90 -8.22
C GLY A 28 1.53 10.12 -6.73
N LEU A 29 1.21 9.15 -5.87
CA LEU A 29 1.35 9.24 -4.43
C LEU A 29 2.74 8.75 -3.98
N LYS A 30 3.35 9.48 -3.05
CA LYS A 30 4.63 9.11 -2.43
C LYS A 30 4.40 8.50 -1.04
N GLY A 31 5.08 7.39 -0.73
CA GLY A 31 4.92 6.71 0.54
C GLY A 31 5.65 5.37 0.61
N TYR A 32 5.34 4.58 1.63
CA TYR A 32 5.88 3.24 1.81
C TYR A 32 4.78 2.32 2.39
N VAL A 33 4.95 1.01 2.22
CA VAL A 33 4.16 -0.04 2.86
C VAL A 33 5.12 -0.89 3.71
N LEU A 34 4.70 -1.28 4.92
CA LEU A 34 5.46 -2.14 5.83
C LEU A 34 4.77 -3.50 5.90
#